data_AF-A0A814SBH3-F1
#
_entry.id   AF-A0A814SBH3-F1
#
_cell.length_a   1.000
_cell.length_b   1.000
_cell.length_c   1.000
_cell.angle_alpha   90.00
_cell.angle_beta   90.00
_cell.angle_gamma   90.00
#
_symmetry.space_group_name_H-M   'P 1'
#
loop_
_entity.id
_entity.type
_entity.pdbx_description
1 polymer ?
#
loop_
_entity_poly.entity_id
_entity_poly.type
_entity_poly.pdbx_seq_one_letter_code
_entity_poly.pdbx_strand_id
1 'polypeptide(L)'
;MIEVPPQRTQNCDPFSVYIPLESLTEPTIRSVINVVVPQYSLNWDHSERTLLIFLLALDKKLKDIENSFESDENKPDQRIIEHAKQVRAWLVDRNNQPLDWEELHKKYDNTRDKKHDALANYHRADNANPYFELDMKTPHKVVKQSRKYIKRFRAEGFKPEELKVYWNAEQLESLCSTEDENKISCDPSDKDAFENLRQHPAASRRNRGEITYVTNGIEKAVFDIPEDAQVIVLNFANEQSPGGGYLRHAMAQEEVILYNSDGYRALLDLKYQRMCGGYAIPEFGLAYVRNMRFFDEHDEEKCRKTDMLVSACYCLNGSELYENPENDDELEKNNVAKFRAFISAAVANTIGDGKNTYLLLGPIGTGAFGNDVDKIAKVFKKVLNMNMMGSNGPIRYAFEHIWFVSIDGWKNDIFQKYIPHIEPSKDEVN
;
A
#
# COMPACT_ATOMS: atom_id res chain seq x y z
N MET A 1 -11.88 -48.85 -14.45
CA MET A 1 -10.63 -48.07 -14.64
C MET A 1 -10.79 -47.32 -15.94
N ILE A 2 -11.09 -46.02 -15.86
CA ILE A 2 -11.17 -45.14 -17.03
C ILE A 2 -9.88 -44.34 -16.99
N GLU A 3 -9.02 -44.53 -18.00
CA GLU A 3 -7.78 -43.77 -18.16
C GLU A 3 -8.12 -42.31 -18.44
N VAL A 4 -7.65 -41.43 -17.56
CA VAL A 4 -7.67 -39.98 -17.77
C VAL A 4 -6.45 -39.63 -18.63
N PRO A 5 -6.60 -38.96 -19.78
CA PRO A 5 -5.46 -38.59 -20.61
C PRO A 5 -4.61 -37.53 -19.88
N PRO A 6 -3.28 -37.51 -20.08
CA PRO A 6 -2.42 -36.53 -19.43
C PRO A 6 -2.80 -35.12 -19.90
N GLN A 7 -3.13 -34.24 -18.94
CA GLN A 7 -3.31 -32.82 -19.21
C GLN A 7 -1.99 -32.25 -19.75
N ARG A 8 -1.96 -31.91 -21.04
CA ARG A 8 -0.91 -31.05 -21.61
C ARG A 8 -0.97 -29.71 -20.89
N THR A 9 0.02 -29.42 -20.07
CA THR A 9 0.33 -28.06 -19.60
C THR A 9 0.63 -27.20 -20.83
N GLN A 10 -0.27 -26.29 -21.19
CA GLN A 10 0.09 -25.19 -22.09
C GLN A 10 1.16 -24.35 -21.39
N ASN A 11 2.41 -24.44 -21.86
CA ASN A 11 3.46 -23.52 -21.47
C ASN A 11 3.02 -22.10 -21.83
N CYS A 12 2.69 -21.30 -20.82
CA CYS A 12 2.50 -19.87 -21.00
C CYS A 12 3.85 -19.25 -21.33
N ASP A 13 3.89 -18.43 -22.38
CA ASP A 13 5.09 -17.68 -22.75
C ASP A 13 5.38 -16.63 -21.64
N PRO A 14 6.52 -16.74 -20.93
CA PRO A 14 6.86 -15.88 -19.79
C PRO A 14 7.08 -14.41 -20.17
N PHE A 15 7.18 -14.11 -21.47
CA PHE A 15 7.37 -12.76 -22.00
C PHE A 15 6.05 -12.09 -22.41
N SER A 16 4.91 -12.72 -22.14
CA SER A 16 3.57 -12.16 -22.41
C SER A 16 3.13 -11.20 -21.31
N VAL A 17 3.96 -10.21 -20.98
CA VAL A 17 3.70 -9.24 -19.90
C VAL A 17 3.33 -7.88 -20.44
N TYR A 18 2.53 -7.14 -19.68
CA TYR A 18 2.14 -5.79 -20.06
C TYR A 18 3.35 -4.86 -19.98
N ILE A 19 3.71 -4.26 -21.12
CA ILE A 19 4.75 -3.24 -21.24
C ILE A 19 4.09 -1.90 -21.58
N PRO A 20 4.05 -0.90 -20.68
CA PRO A 20 3.47 0.41 -20.96
C PRO A 20 4.43 1.23 -21.83
N LEU A 21 4.44 0.95 -23.14
CA LEU A 21 5.44 1.47 -24.07
C LEU A 21 5.48 3.00 -24.03
N GLU A 22 4.32 3.64 -23.97
CA GLU A 22 4.09 5.09 -23.94
C GLU A 22 4.63 5.79 -22.69
N SER A 23 4.93 5.02 -21.62
CA SER A 23 5.49 5.53 -20.37
C SER A 23 7.00 5.35 -20.27
N LEU A 24 7.63 4.71 -21.27
CA LEU A 24 9.05 4.43 -21.25
C LEU A 24 9.84 5.68 -21.64
N THR A 25 10.88 5.95 -20.86
CA THR A 25 11.81 7.05 -21.12
C THR A 25 13.21 6.49 -21.29
N GLU A 26 14.06 7.19 -22.05
CA GLU A 26 15.47 6.80 -22.24
C GLU A 26 16.20 6.56 -20.90
N PRO A 27 16.08 7.42 -19.86
CA PRO A 27 16.72 7.16 -18.57
C PRO A 27 16.23 5.88 -17.89
N THR A 28 14.94 5.55 -18.02
CA THR A 28 14.35 4.33 -17.47
C THR A 28 14.96 3.10 -18.14
N ILE A 29 14.97 3.08 -19.47
CA ILE A 29 15.55 1.98 -20.25
C ILE A 29 17.04 1.83 -19.96
N ARG A 30 17.80 2.93 -19.92
CA ARG A 30 19.22 2.91 -19.60
C ARG A 30 19.49 2.42 -18.18
N SER A 31 18.65 2.77 -17.21
CA SER A 31 18.75 2.26 -15.84
C SER A 31 18.59 0.74 -15.79
N VAL A 32 17.56 0.21 -16.46
CA VAL A 32 17.32 -1.23 -16.57
C VAL A 32 18.50 -1.96 -17.23
N ILE A 33 18.98 -1.47 -18.37
CA ILE A 33 20.14 -2.05 -19.08
C ILE A 33 21.39 -2.02 -18.20
N ASN A 34 21.62 -0.92 -17.49
CA ASN A 34 22.78 -0.77 -16.62
C ASN A 34 22.80 -1.70 -15.41
N VAL A 35 21.64 -2.24 -15.02
CA VAL A 35 21.53 -3.26 -13.97
C VAL A 35 21.73 -4.67 -14.55
N VAL A 36 21.22 -4.92 -15.75
CA VAL A 36 21.16 -6.28 -16.32
C VAL A 36 22.41 -6.67 -17.13
N VAL A 37 23.11 -5.71 -17.73
CA VAL A 37 24.25 -5.93 -18.64
C VAL A 37 25.66 -5.91 -17.99
N PRO A 38 25.94 -5.42 -16.76
CA PRO A 38 27.31 -5.38 -16.24
C PRO A 38 27.99 -6.76 -16.11
N GLN A 39 29.32 -6.79 -16.35
CA GLN A 39 30.20 -7.94 -16.13
C GLN A 39 30.53 -8.22 -14.65
N TYR A 40 30.20 -7.30 -13.74
CA TYR A 40 30.47 -7.47 -12.31
C TYR A 40 29.20 -7.83 -11.58
N SER A 41 29.19 -9.04 -10.99
CA SER A 41 28.13 -9.56 -10.13
C SER A 41 28.00 -8.68 -8.88
N LEU A 42 27.05 -7.75 -8.89
CA LEU A 42 26.47 -7.25 -7.66
C LEU A 42 25.26 -8.14 -7.36
N ASN A 43 25.22 -8.73 -6.16
CA ASN A 43 24.21 -9.69 -5.68
C ASN A 43 22.79 -9.10 -5.64
N TRP A 44 22.17 -8.83 -6.79
CA TRP A 44 20.79 -8.34 -6.94
C TRP A 44 19.90 -9.40 -7.60
N ASP A 45 20.03 -10.67 -7.17
CA ASP A 45 19.50 -11.85 -7.87
C ASP A 45 17.99 -11.81 -8.15
N HIS A 46 17.19 -11.09 -7.36
CA HIS A 46 15.73 -10.98 -7.56
C HIS A 46 15.34 -9.88 -8.55
N SER A 47 15.95 -8.70 -8.42
CA SER A 47 15.74 -7.58 -9.34
C SER A 47 16.24 -7.90 -10.74
N GLU A 48 17.36 -8.62 -10.86
CA GLU A 48 17.95 -8.97 -12.15
C GLU A 48 17.04 -9.86 -13.03
N ARG A 49 16.40 -10.89 -12.47
CA ARG A 49 15.47 -11.76 -13.22
C ARG A 49 14.24 -11.00 -13.71
N THR A 50 13.66 -10.15 -12.87
CA THR A 50 12.49 -9.35 -13.24
C THR A 50 12.82 -8.35 -14.36
N LEU A 51 13.99 -7.71 -14.26
CA LEU A 51 14.48 -6.78 -15.27
C LEU A 51 14.86 -7.49 -16.58
N LEU A 52 15.38 -8.72 -16.52
CA LEU A 52 15.58 -9.58 -17.69
C LEU A 52 14.27 -9.91 -18.40
N ILE A 53 13.22 -10.28 -17.66
CA ILE A 53 11.93 -10.56 -18.29
C ILE A 53 11.32 -9.30 -18.89
N PHE A 54 11.42 -8.16 -18.20
CA PHE A 54 10.99 -6.88 -18.74
C PHE A 54 11.68 -6.55 -20.07
N LEU A 55 13.01 -6.72 -20.17
CA LEU A 55 13.75 -6.46 -21.40
C LEU A 55 13.37 -7.42 -22.53
N LEU A 56 13.23 -8.71 -22.24
CA LEU A 56 12.87 -9.73 -23.23
C LEU A 56 11.42 -9.58 -23.72
N ALA A 57 10.50 -9.21 -22.82
CA ALA A 57 9.12 -8.89 -23.17
C ALA A 57 9.00 -7.58 -23.96
N LEU A 58 9.83 -6.58 -23.63
CA LEU A 58 9.91 -5.35 -24.41
C LEU A 58 10.42 -5.62 -25.83
N ASP A 59 11.48 -6.43 -26.01
CA ASP A 59 11.96 -6.83 -27.34
C ASP A 59 10.89 -7.57 -28.15
N LYS A 60 10.20 -8.52 -27.51
CA LYS A 60 9.07 -9.23 -28.14
C LYS A 60 7.97 -8.27 -28.58
N LYS A 61 7.52 -7.36 -27.70
CA LYS A 61 6.47 -6.39 -28.01
C LYS A 61 6.89 -5.45 -29.15
N LEU A 62 8.15 -5.03 -29.19
CA LEU A 62 8.68 -4.20 -30.28
C LEU A 62 8.68 -4.98 -31.61
N LYS A 63 9.08 -6.25 -31.61
CA LYS A 63 8.99 -7.12 -32.78
C LYS A 63 7.56 -7.32 -33.25
N ASP A 64 6.61 -7.50 -32.34
CA ASP A 64 5.19 -7.64 -32.67
C ASP A 64 4.64 -6.36 -33.34
N ILE A 65 5.02 -5.18 -32.84
CA ILE A 65 4.68 -3.89 -33.47
C ILE A 65 5.34 -3.75 -34.85
N GLU A 66 6.62 -4.10 -34.97
CA GLU A 66 7.38 -4.10 -36.23
C GLU A 66 6.82 -5.09 -37.28
N ASN A 67 6.20 -6.20 -36.84
CA ASN A 67 5.60 -7.21 -37.72
C ASN A 67 4.12 -6.93 -38.03
N SER A 68 3.42 -6.14 -37.19
CA SER A 68 2.01 -5.74 -37.42
C SER A 68 1.79 -4.87 -38.67
N PHE A 69 2.86 -4.49 -39.37
CA PHE A 69 2.85 -3.75 -40.62
C PHE A 69 2.26 -4.54 -41.82
N GLU A 70 2.07 -5.86 -41.71
CA GLU A 70 1.63 -6.72 -42.82
C GLU A 70 0.11 -6.99 -42.90
N SER A 71 -0.69 -6.62 -41.89
CA SER A 71 -2.16 -6.85 -41.90
C SER A 71 -2.95 -5.58 -41.50
N ASP A 72 -3.87 -5.15 -42.35
CA ASP A 72 -4.55 -3.84 -42.27
C ASP A 72 -5.55 -3.67 -41.11
N GLU A 73 -6.00 -4.74 -40.46
CA GLU A 73 -7.16 -4.69 -39.55
C GLU A 73 -6.84 -4.36 -38.08
N ASN A 74 -5.56 -4.27 -37.67
CA ASN A 74 -5.14 -3.97 -36.29
C ASN A 74 -3.88 -3.10 -36.19
N LYS A 75 -3.77 -2.06 -37.03
CA LYS A 75 -2.60 -1.16 -37.01
C LYS A 75 -2.55 -0.35 -35.70
N PRO A 76 -1.43 -0.38 -34.95
CA PRO A 76 -1.22 0.47 -33.79
C PRO A 76 -1.29 1.96 -34.16
N ASP A 77 -1.61 2.83 -33.19
CA ASP A 77 -1.57 4.29 -33.37
C ASP A 77 -0.18 4.72 -33.88
N GLN A 78 -0.15 5.62 -34.87
CA GLN A 78 1.07 6.20 -35.44
C GLN A 78 2.02 6.75 -34.35
N ARG A 79 1.48 7.31 -33.26
CA ARG A 79 2.26 7.79 -32.11
C ARG A 79 2.98 6.66 -31.38
N ILE A 80 2.32 5.52 -31.23
CA ILE A 80 2.89 4.32 -30.59
C ILE A 80 4.02 3.76 -31.46
N ILE A 81 3.84 3.77 -32.78
CA ILE A 81 4.86 3.32 -33.74
C ILE A 81 6.12 4.20 -33.66
N GLU A 82 5.94 5.52 -33.63
CA GLU A 82 7.06 6.47 -33.53
C GLU A 82 7.80 6.33 -32.20
N HIS A 83 7.07 6.15 -31.11
CA HIS A 83 7.67 5.93 -29.81
C HIS A 83 8.36 4.56 -29.70
N ALA A 84 7.80 3.50 -30.31
CA ALA A 84 8.44 2.18 -30.40
C ALA A 84 9.82 2.27 -31.06
N LYS A 85 9.96 3.06 -32.13
CA LYS A 85 11.26 3.31 -32.78
C LYS A 85 12.25 4.02 -31.86
N GLN A 86 11.78 4.97 -31.05
CA GLN A 86 12.62 5.65 -30.05
C GLN A 86 13.09 4.68 -28.98
N VAL A 87 12.17 3.86 -28.43
CA VAL A 87 12.50 2.84 -27.43
C VAL A 87 13.51 1.83 -27.99
N ARG A 88 13.36 1.41 -29.24
CA ARG A 88 14.32 0.54 -29.94
C ARG A 88 15.71 1.16 -30.02
N ALA A 89 15.80 2.46 -30.28
CA ALA A 89 17.07 3.19 -30.31
C ALA A 89 17.74 3.31 -28.93
N TRP A 90 16.97 3.23 -27.84
CA TRP A 90 17.51 3.26 -26.46
C TRP A 90 18.04 1.90 -25.99
N LEU A 91 17.69 0.80 -26.67
CA LEU A 91 18.09 -0.56 -26.33
C LEU A 91 19.52 -0.88 -26.82
N VAL A 92 20.49 -0.16 -26.27
CA VAL A 92 21.92 -0.32 -26.55
C VAL A 92 22.71 -0.45 -25.24
N ASP A 93 23.85 -1.12 -25.30
CA ASP A 93 24.77 -1.27 -24.17
C ASP A 93 25.49 0.06 -23.83
N ARG A 94 26.38 0.02 -22.84
CA ARG A 94 27.17 1.20 -22.42
C ARG A 94 28.11 1.74 -23.51
N ASN A 95 28.43 0.94 -24.51
CA ASN A 95 29.26 1.28 -25.66
C ASN A 95 28.42 1.65 -26.89
N ASN A 96 27.11 1.88 -26.72
CA ASN A 96 26.13 2.09 -27.78
C ASN A 96 26.09 0.97 -28.84
N GLN A 97 26.45 -0.26 -28.46
CA GLN A 97 26.27 -1.44 -29.28
C GLN A 97 24.89 -2.06 -29.06
N PRO A 98 24.29 -2.70 -30.06
CA PRO A 98 23.05 -3.45 -29.87
C PRO A 98 23.20 -4.50 -28.76
N LEU A 99 22.15 -4.66 -27.95
CA LEU A 99 22.13 -5.70 -26.93
C LEU A 99 22.19 -7.10 -27.57
N ASP A 100 22.98 -8.00 -26.97
CA ASP A 100 22.97 -9.41 -27.34
C ASP A 100 21.75 -10.10 -26.70
N TRP A 101 20.66 -10.17 -27.46
CA TRP A 101 19.41 -10.78 -27.01
C TRP A 101 19.53 -12.28 -26.72
N GLU A 102 20.43 -13.00 -27.40
CA GLU A 102 20.67 -14.41 -27.10
C GLU A 102 21.40 -14.57 -25.77
N GLU A 103 22.39 -13.72 -25.50
CA GLU A 103 23.10 -13.69 -24.22
C GLU A 103 22.15 -13.34 -23.07
N LEU A 104 21.28 -12.34 -23.25
CA LEU A 104 20.25 -11.98 -22.27
C LEU A 104 19.26 -13.13 -22.02
N HIS A 105 18.85 -13.86 -23.07
CA HIS A 105 18.00 -15.04 -22.93
C HIS A 105 18.71 -16.18 -22.20
N LYS A 106 19.97 -16.47 -22.55
CA LYS A 106 20.82 -17.44 -21.82
C LYS A 106 20.99 -17.04 -20.36
N LYS A 107 21.17 -15.75 -20.07
CA LYS A 107 21.29 -15.20 -18.72
C LYS A 107 19.98 -15.39 -17.94
N TYR A 108 18.83 -15.17 -18.58
CA TYR A 108 17.52 -15.47 -18.01
C TYR A 108 17.35 -16.97 -17.72
N ASP A 109 17.66 -17.85 -18.67
CA ASP A 109 17.56 -19.30 -18.48
C ASP A 109 18.46 -19.77 -17.32
N ASN A 110 19.69 -19.25 -17.24
CA ASN A 110 20.62 -19.53 -16.14
C ASN A 110 20.16 -19.01 -14.77
N THR A 111 19.41 -17.89 -14.72
CA THR A 111 18.82 -17.38 -13.47
C THR A 111 17.48 -18.03 -13.13
N ARG A 112 16.78 -18.61 -14.12
CA ARG A 112 15.57 -19.41 -13.93
C ARG A 112 15.87 -20.68 -13.12
N ASP A 113 16.98 -21.33 -13.42
CA ASP A 113 17.33 -22.64 -12.83
C ASP A 113 17.97 -22.53 -11.43
N LYS A 114 18.57 -21.38 -11.07
CA LYS A 114 19.22 -21.15 -9.76
C LYS A 114 18.26 -20.95 -8.57
N LYS A 115 16.95 -20.84 -8.80
CA LYS A 115 15.96 -20.42 -7.78
C LYS A 115 14.87 -21.43 -7.45
N HIS A 116 15.09 -22.72 -7.74
CA HIS A 116 14.18 -23.75 -7.26
C HIS A 116 14.25 -23.98 -5.72
N ASP A 117 15.27 -23.50 -5.00
CA ASP A 117 15.44 -23.89 -3.58
C ASP A 117 15.00 -22.88 -2.50
N ALA A 118 15.10 -21.56 -2.69
CA ALA A 118 14.83 -20.63 -1.59
C ALA A 118 13.37 -20.13 -1.54
N LEU A 119 12.83 -19.68 -2.68
CA LEU A 119 11.48 -19.09 -2.74
C LEU A 119 10.37 -20.13 -2.96
N ALA A 120 10.65 -21.22 -3.68
CA ALA A 120 9.67 -22.29 -3.90
C ALA A 120 9.36 -23.04 -2.60
N ASN A 121 10.36 -23.28 -1.75
CA ASN A 121 10.18 -23.82 -0.41
C ASN A 121 9.41 -22.86 0.53
N TYR A 122 9.63 -21.55 0.40
CA TYR A 122 8.91 -20.53 1.20
C TYR A 122 7.45 -20.32 0.74
N HIS A 123 7.12 -20.60 -0.53
CA HIS A 123 5.78 -20.40 -1.09
C HIS A 123 5.03 -21.68 -1.47
N ARG A 124 5.60 -22.88 -1.30
CA ARG A 124 5.06 -24.16 -1.79
C ARG A 124 4.53 -24.07 -3.22
N ALA A 125 5.27 -23.36 -4.07
CA ALA A 125 4.81 -22.96 -5.39
C ALA A 125 5.75 -23.51 -6.45
N ASP A 126 5.74 -24.83 -6.61
CA ASP A 126 6.60 -25.54 -7.55
C ASP A 126 6.35 -25.14 -9.02
N ASN A 127 5.27 -24.39 -9.29
CA ASN A 127 4.78 -24.06 -10.63
C ASN A 127 4.40 -22.57 -10.87
N ALA A 128 4.86 -21.61 -10.05
CA ALA A 128 4.43 -20.21 -10.19
C ALA A 128 5.17 -19.44 -11.31
N ASN A 129 4.39 -18.82 -12.21
CA ASN A 129 4.84 -17.94 -13.30
C ASN A 129 5.48 -16.65 -12.72
N PRO A 130 6.50 -16.02 -13.36
CA PRO A 130 7.20 -14.85 -12.82
C PRO A 130 6.34 -13.59 -12.63
N TYR A 131 5.12 -13.60 -13.18
CA TYR A 131 4.10 -12.56 -13.01
C TYR A 131 2.80 -13.16 -12.47
N PHE A 132 2.87 -14.13 -11.56
CA PHE A 132 1.67 -14.70 -10.94
C PHE A 132 0.73 -13.61 -10.35
N GLU A 133 1.27 -12.44 -9.98
CA GLU A 133 0.51 -11.28 -9.51
C GLU A 133 -0.36 -10.60 -10.58
N LEU A 134 -0.01 -10.76 -11.86
CA LEU A 134 -0.73 -10.19 -13.00
C LEU A 134 -1.43 -11.26 -13.86
N ASP A 135 -0.98 -12.51 -13.80
CA ASP A 135 -1.53 -13.63 -14.55
C ASP A 135 -2.70 -14.25 -13.78
N MET A 136 -3.85 -13.57 -13.84
CA MET A 136 -5.12 -14.05 -13.27
C MET A 136 -5.67 -15.26 -14.05
N LYS A 137 -5.01 -16.42 -13.94
CA LYS A 137 -5.63 -17.70 -14.30
C LYS A 137 -6.71 -18.04 -13.28
N THR A 138 -7.95 -17.97 -13.73
CA THR A 138 -9.19 -18.21 -12.97
C THR A 138 -9.15 -19.50 -12.14
N PRO A 139 -9.29 -19.42 -10.79
CA PRO A 139 -9.66 -20.57 -9.98
C PRO A 139 -10.99 -20.32 -9.24
N HIS A 140 -11.77 -21.38 -9.12
CA HIS A 140 -13.19 -21.35 -8.79
C HIS A 140 -13.54 -20.86 -7.36
N LYS A 141 -14.73 -20.22 -7.29
CA LYS A 141 -15.64 -19.94 -6.15
C LYS A 141 -15.47 -18.67 -5.29
N VAL A 142 -14.30 -18.03 -5.16
CA VAL A 142 -14.17 -16.75 -4.39
C VAL A 142 -14.12 -15.50 -5.29
N VAL A 143 -14.01 -15.71 -6.60
CA VAL A 143 -13.89 -14.73 -7.70
C VAL A 143 -15.05 -13.71 -7.82
N LYS A 144 -16.07 -13.74 -6.95
CA LYS A 144 -17.19 -12.78 -7.01
C LYS A 144 -16.94 -11.45 -6.28
N GLN A 145 -16.15 -11.40 -5.20
CA GLN A 145 -15.98 -10.16 -4.42
C GLN A 145 -14.95 -9.20 -5.03
N SER A 146 -13.71 -9.64 -5.31
CA SER A 146 -12.64 -8.76 -5.82
C SER A 146 -12.86 -8.25 -7.26
N ARG A 147 -13.41 -9.08 -8.16
CA ARG A 147 -13.61 -8.70 -9.58
C ARG A 147 -14.72 -7.67 -9.80
N LYS A 148 -15.63 -7.50 -8.84
CA LYS A 148 -16.77 -6.58 -8.97
C LYS A 148 -16.32 -5.11 -9.00
N TYR A 149 -15.29 -4.78 -8.23
CA TYR A 149 -14.82 -3.39 -8.06
C TYR A 149 -13.53 -3.06 -8.80
N ILE A 150 -12.70 -4.04 -9.21
CA ILE A 150 -11.49 -3.77 -10.02
C ILE A 150 -11.84 -3.00 -11.31
N LYS A 151 -12.97 -3.32 -11.96
CA LYS A 151 -13.47 -2.57 -13.14
C LYS A 151 -13.86 -1.12 -12.81
N ARG A 152 -14.14 -0.83 -11.54
CA ARG A 152 -14.54 0.49 -11.04
C ARG A 152 -13.34 1.27 -10.48
N PHE A 153 -12.13 0.70 -10.45
CA PHE A 153 -10.93 1.44 -10.08
C PHE A 153 -10.78 2.67 -10.97
N ARG A 154 -10.25 3.76 -10.40
CA ARG A 154 -10.02 4.99 -11.15
C ARG A 154 -9.11 4.67 -12.34
N ALA A 155 -9.54 5.01 -13.55
CA ALA A 155 -8.76 4.71 -14.74
C ALA A 155 -7.46 5.53 -14.76
N GLU A 156 -7.55 6.76 -14.26
CA GLU A 156 -6.47 7.72 -14.11
C GLU A 156 -5.53 7.45 -12.91
N GLY A 157 -5.91 6.54 -12.00
CA GLY A 157 -5.16 6.26 -10.77
C GLY A 157 -5.30 7.37 -9.71
N PHE A 158 -4.47 7.29 -8.68
CA PHE A 158 -4.37 8.32 -7.64
C PHE A 158 -3.36 9.39 -8.02
N LYS A 159 -3.64 10.64 -7.65
CA LYS A 159 -2.71 11.74 -7.86
C LYS A 159 -1.60 11.74 -6.81
N PRO A 160 -0.41 12.29 -7.09
CA PRO A 160 0.68 12.37 -6.11
C PRO A 160 0.29 13.02 -4.78
N GLU A 161 -0.56 14.06 -4.81
CA GLU A 161 -1.06 14.72 -3.60
C GLU A 161 -2.03 13.86 -2.76
N GLU A 162 -2.62 12.83 -3.36
CA GLU A 162 -3.47 11.86 -2.66
C GLU A 162 -2.66 10.73 -2.01
N LEU A 163 -1.35 10.66 -2.26
CA LEU A 163 -0.46 9.59 -1.82
C LEU A 163 0.72 10.18 -1.05
N LYS A 164 0.67 10.16 0.28
CA LYS A 164 1.69 10.79 1.13
C LYS A 164 2.48 9.73 1.88
N VAL A 165 3.74 10.01 2.18
CA VAL A 165 4.60 9.16 3.01
C VAL A 165 5.15 10.00 4.14
N TYR A 166 4.83 9.59 5.36
CA TYR A 166 5.36 10.20 6.58
C TYR A 166 6.35 9.24 7.21
N TRP A 167 7.58 9.69 7.45
CA TRP A 167 8.67 8.85 7.95
C TRP A 167 8.58 8.62 9.45
N ASN A 168 8.03 9.59 10.20
CA ASN A 168 7.85 9.52 11.65
C ASN A 168 6.92 10.65 12.16
N ALA A 169 6.63 10.62 13.46
CA ALA A 169 5.81 11.64 14.12
C ALA A 169 6.51 13.01 14.16
N GLU A 170 7.84 13.04 14.28
CA GLU A 170 8.63 14.26 14.38
C GLU A 170 8.55 15.09 13.09
N GLN A 171 8.53 14.43 11.92
CA GLN A 171 8.28 15.08 10.64
C GLN A 171 6.93 15.80 10.65
N LEU A 172 5.86 15.15 11.14
CA LEU A 172 4.52 15.72 11.22
C LEU A 172 4.45 16.86 12.26
N GLU A 173 5.08 16.69 13.42
CA GLU A 173 5.17 17.74 14.45
C GLU A 173 5.91 18.98 13.94
N SER A 174 6.92 18.80 13.09
CA SER A 174 7.64 19.92 12.47
C SER A 174 6.73 20.79 11.59
N LEU A 175 5.71 20.20 10.95
CA LEU A 175 4.71 20.92 10.15
C LEU A 175 3.91 21.94 10.99
N CYS A 176 3.69 21.65 12.28
CA CYS A 176 2.96 22.55 13.19
C CYS A 176 3.78 23.78 13.59
N SER A 177 5.11 23.64 13.63
CA SER A 177 6.01 24.64 14.23
C SER A 177 6.62 25.62 13.23
N THR A 178 6.53 25.32 11.93
CA THR A 178 7.19 26.11 10.90
C THR A 178 6.29 27.23 10.40
N GLU A 179 6.80 28.47 10.46
CA GLU A 179 6.13 29.66 9.88
C GLU A 179 6.45 29.86 8.39
N ASP A 180 7.45 29.12 7.88
CA ASP A 180 8.00 29.28 6.53
C ASP A 180 7.60 28.08 5.66
N GLU A 181 6.75 28.35 4.67
CA GLU A 181 6.25 27.33 3.73
C GLU A 181 7.37 26.63 2.95
N ASN A 182 8.52 27.27 2.80
CA ASN A 182 9.67 26.70 2.09
C ASN A 182 10.53 25.77 2.96
N LYS A 183 10.27 25.72 4.27
CA LYS A 183 10.94 24.81 5.23
C LYS A 183 10.10 23.60 5.62
N ILE A 184 8.83 23.60 5.23
CA ILE A 184 7.96 22.42 5.30
C ILE A 184 8.55 21.39 4.35
N SER A 185 8.70 20.16 4.82
CA SER A 185 8.80 18.91 4.04
C SER A 185 8.94 19.09 2.51
N CYS A 186 10.06 18.62 1.95
CA CYS A 186 10.42 18.61 0.54
C CYS A 186 9.43 17.91 -0.41
N ASP A 187 8.26 17.47 0.08
CA ASP A 187 7.21 16.82 -0.70
C ASP A 187 5.99 17.75 -0.90
N PRO A 188 5.76 18.24 -2.13
CA PRO A 188 4.60 19.07 -2.47
C PRO A 188 3.24 18.45 -2.13
N SER A 189 3.16 17.15 -1.89
CA SER A 189 1.93 16.47 -1.46
C SER A 189 1.44 16.83 -0.07
N ASP A 190 2.30 17.40 0.79
CA ASP A 190 1.98 17.68 2.18
C ASP A 190 1.32 19.05 2.39
N LYS A 191 1.21 19.84 1.31
CA LYS A 191 0.80 21.24 1.36
C LYS A 191 -0.56 21.45 2.04
N ASP A 192 -1.53 20.62 1.70
CA ASP A 192 -2.88 20.62 2.26
C ASP A 192 -2.92 20.21 3.74
N ALA A 193 -2.08 19.25 4.16
CA ALA A 193 -1.95 18.86 5.56
C ALA A 193 -1.32 20.00 6.39
N PHE A 194 -0.32 20.67 5.82
CA PHE A 194 0.25 21.87 6.42
C PHE A 194 -0.77 23.01 6.53
N GLU A 195 -1.48 23.33 5.43
CA GLU A 195 -2.52 24.36 5.42
C GLU A 195 -3.60 24.08 6.47
N ASN A 196 -4.03 22.83 6.60
CA ASN A 196 -5.00 22.41 7.61
C ASN A 196 -4.46 22.59 9.04
N LEU A 197 -3.22 22.19 9.32
CA LEU A 197 -2.59 22.39 10.63
C LEU A 197 -2.40 23.88 10.98
N ARG A 198 -2.14 24.73 9.98
CA ARG A 198 -2.03 26.17 10.16
C ARG A 198 -3.39 26.83 10.47
N GLN A 199 -4.45 26.42 9.76
CA GLN A 199 -5.79 26.97 9.94
C GLN A 199 -6.49 26.40 11.18
N HIS A 200 -6.26 25.12 11.47
CA HIS A 200 -6.90 24.35 12.54
C HIS A 200 -5.85 23.61 13.39
N PRO A 201 -4.97 24.33 14.10
CA PRO A 201 -3.90 23.72 14.89
C PRO A 201 -4.47 22.84 16.00
N ALA A 202 -3.78 21.75 16.34
CA ALA A 202 -4.24 20.83 17.39
C ALA A 202 -4.45 21.55 18.74
N ALA A 203 -3.72 22.64 19.00
CA ALA A 203 -3.88 23.50 20.17
C ALA A 203 -5.28 24.14 20.29
N SER A 204 -5.96 24.43 19.18
CA SER A 204 -7.28 25.09 19.16
C SER A 204 -8.45 24.09 19.10
N ARG A 205 -8.19 22.82 18.80
CA ARG A 205 -9.22 21.78 18.73
C ARG A 205 -9.74 21.46 20.13
N ARG A 206 -11.06 21.32 20.25
CA ARG A 206 -11.80 21.10 21.51
C ARG A 206 -12.92 20.05 21.31
N ASN A 207 -12.67 19.06 20.47
CA ASN A 207 -13.64 18.00 20.20
C ASN A 207 -13.72 17.03 21.38
N ARG A 208 -14.76 16.20 21.43
CA ARG A 208 -14.99 15.28 22.56
C ARG A 208 -13.98 14.14 22.65
N GLY A 209 -13.38 13.72 21.54
CA GLY A 209 -12.55 12.52 21.48
C GLY A 209 -13.31 11.27 21.93
N GLU A 210 -14.58 11.15 21.51
CA GLU A 210 -15.51 10.11 21.94
C GLU A 210 -15.08 8.75 21.40
N ILE A 211 -14.96 7.77 22.31
CA ILE A 211 -14.45 6.43 21.97
C ILE A 211 -15.60 5.43 21.90
N THR A 212 -15.78 4.83 20.73
CA THR A 212 -16.80 3.82 20.45
C THR A 212 -16.16 2.49 20.07
N TYR A 213 -16.72 1.38 20.57
CA TYR A 213 -16.30 0.03 20.20
C TYR A 213 -17.31 -0.57 19.24
N VAL A 214 -16.85 -0.96 18.06
CA VAL A 214 -17.70 -1.52 17.00
C VAL A 214 -17.29 -2.96 16.74
N THR A 215 -18.16 -3.89 17.14
CA THR A 215 -17.98 -5.32 16.87
C THR A 215 -18.59 -5.69 15.53
N ASN A 216 -17.92 -5.30 14.45
CA ASN A 216 -18.37 -5.51 13.07
C ASN A 216 -17.18 -5.50 12.10
N GLY A 217 -17.41 -5.89 10.86
CA GLY A 217 -16.44 -5.73 9.79
C GLY A 217 -16.21 -4.26 9.44
N ILE A 218 -14.97 -3.91 9.07
CA ILE A 218 -14.61 -2.54 8.67
C ILE A 218 -15.42 -2.09 7.44
N GLU A 219 -15.72 -3.03 6.54
CA GLU A 219 -16.51 -2.85 5.34
C GLU A 219 -17.96 -2.44 5.61
N LYS A 220 -18.47 -2.72 6.82
CA LYS A 220 -19.80 -2.27 7.27
C LYS A 220 -19.70 -0.99 8.09
N ALA A 221 -18.75 -0.93 9.02
CA ALA A 221 -18.57 0.22 9.91
C ALA A 221 -18.38 1.54 9.14
N VAL A 222 -17.71 1.51 7.99
CA VAL A 222 -17.55 2.68 7.11
C VAL A 222 -18.88 3.26 6.62
N PHE A 223 -19.90 2.42 6.40
CA PHE A 223 -21.22 2.84 5.93
C PHE A 223 -22.22 3.15 7.05
N ASP A 224 -21.90 2.82 8.30
CA ASP A 224 -22.72 3.19 9.47
C ASP A 224 -22.52 4.66 9.91
N ILE A 225 -21.49 5.32 9.38
CA ILE A 225 -21.12 6.72 9.71
C ILE A 225 -21.97 7.70 8.86
N PRO A 226 -22.33 8.91 9.35
CA PRO A 226 -23.06 9.91 8.56
C PRO A 226 -22.37 10.25 7.23
N GLU A 227 -23.11 10.37 6.11
CA GLU A 227 -22.54 10.49 4.75
C GLU A 227 -21.63 11.71 4.54
N ASP A 228 -21.89 12.81 5.25
CA ASP A 228 -21.15 14.07 5.15
C ASP A 228 -19.86 14.09 5.99
N ALA A 229 -19.65 13.07 6.83
CA ALA A 229 -18.48 12.97 7.69
C ALA A 229 -17.27 12.38 6.98
N GLN A 230 -16.09 12.91 7.30
CA GLN A 230 -14.82 12.32 6.88
C GLN A 230 -14.58 11.02 7.64
N VAL A 231 -14.16 9.99 6.92
CA VAL A 231 -13.76 8.71 7.51
C VAL A 231 -12.29 8.47 7.21
N ILE A 232 -11.50 8.23 8.26
CA ILE A 232 -10.08 7.87 8.15
C ILE A 232 -9.92 6.48 8.75
N VAL A 233 -9.56 5.49 7.95
CA VAL A 233 -9.38 4.09 8.39
C VAL A 233 -7.91 3.74 8.57
N LEU A 234 -7.56 3.01 9.63
CA LEU A 234 -6.23 2.43 9.79
C LEU A 234 -6.16 1.06 9.12
N ASN A 235 -5.42 0.93 8.03
CA ASN A 235 -5.05 -0.35 7.41
C ASN A 235 -3.95 -1.04 8.22
N PHE A 236 -4.18 -2.29 8.61
CA PHE A 236 -3.21 -3.15 9.30
C PHE A 236 -2.26 -3.79 8.29
N ALA A 237 -1.42 -2.94 7.70
CA ALA A 237 -0.72 -3.26 6.48
C ALA A 237 0.39 -4.29 6.66
N ASN A 238 0.67 -5.03 5.59
CA ASN A 238 1.95 -5.70 5.41
C ASN A 238 3.03 -4.69 5.02
N GLU A 239 4.18 -4.73 5.69
CA GLU A 239 5.26 -3.75 5.49
C GLU A 239 6.01 -3.86 4.15
N GLN A 240 5.97 -5.04 3.50
CA GLN A 240 6.74 -5.36 2.28
C GLN A 240 5.88 -5.55 1.03
N SER A 241 4.63 -5.95 1.21
CA SER A 241 3.75 -6.40 0.14
C SER A 241 2.48 -5.55 0.11
N PRO A 242 2.24 -4.74 -0.94
CA PRO A 242 0.99 -4.00 -1.08
C PRO A 242 -0.20 -4.95 -0.99
N GLY A 243 -1.03 -4.78 0.05
CA GLY A 243 -2.19 -5.62 0.27
C GLY A 243 -1.92 -7.03 0.78
N GLY A 244 -0.71 -7.34 1.24
CA GLY A 244 -0.39 -8.61 1.88
C GLY A 244 -0.85 -9.84 1.08
N GLY A 245 -1.80 -10.59 1.63
CA GLY A 245 -2.39 -11.78 1.03
C GLY A 245 -3.57 -11.51 0.09
N TYR A 246 -3.81 -10.28 -0.34
CA TYR A 246 -4.96 -9.89 -1.18
C TYR A 246 -5.11 -10.76 -2.43
N LEU A 247 -4.01 -11.00 -3.16
CA LEU A 247 -4.00 -11.87 -4.34
C LEU A 247 -4.13 -13.37 -4.01
N ARG A 248 -3.90 -13.72 -2.74
CA ARG A 248 -3.98 -15.09 -2.22
C ARG A 248 -5.30 -15.38 -1.49
N HIS A 249 -6.25 -14.45 -1.51
CA HIS A 249 -7.56 -14.61 -0.86
C HIS A 249 -7.46 -14.69 0.67
N ALA A 250 -6.47 -14.01 1.26
CA ALA A 250 -6.44 -13.85 2.70
C ALA A 250 -7.60 -12.95 3.17
N MET A 251 -8.02 -13.10 4.41
CA MET A 251 -9.17 -12.42 4.99
C MET A 251 -8.79 -11.61 6.24
N ALA A 252 -7.54 -11.12 6.31
CA ALA A 252 -7.19 -10.18 7.36
C ALA A 252 -7.75 -8.79 7.01
N GLN A 253 -7.62 -7.85 7.94
CA GLN A 253 -8.27 -6.55 7.83
C GLN A 253 -7.79 -5.75 6.59
N GLU A 254 -6.50 -5.82 6.28
CA GLU A 254 -5.95 -5.20 5.06
C GLU A 254 -6.68 -5.72 3.82
N GLU A 255 -6.75 -7.04 3.63
CA GLU A 255 -7.39 -7.60 2.44
C GLU A 255 -8.87 -7.23 2.35
N VAL A 256 -9.58 -7.21 3.48
CA VAL A 256 -11.00 -6.82 3.52
C VAL A 256 -11.19 -5.36 3.09
N ILE A 257 -10.34 -4.43 3.55
CA ILE A 257 -10.36 -3.03 3.08
C ILE A 257 -10.16 -3.00 1.56
N LEU A 258 -9.20 -3.75 1.05
CA LEU A 258 -8.80 -3.70 -0.36
C LEU A 258 -9.78 -4.42 -1.29
N TYR A 259 -10.51 -5.43 -0.82
CA TYR A 259 -11.59 -6.07 -1.59
C TYR A 259 -12.79 -5.15 -1.79
N ASN A 260 -13.03 -4.25 -0.84
CA ASN A 260 -14.19 -3.37 -0.83
C ASN A 260 -13.83 -1.92 -1.17
N SER A 261 -12.67 -1.67 -1.78
CA SER A 261 -12.25 -0.32 -2.16
C SER A 261 -11.38 -0.30 -3.42
N ASP A 262 -11.08 0.89 -3.94
CA ASP A 262 -9.97 1.09 -4.88
C ASP A 262 -8.60 1.25 -4.19
N GLY A 263 -8.50 0.87 -2.90
CA GLY A 263 -7.28 0.95 -2.11
C GLY A 263 -6.14 0.11 -2.65
N TYR A 264 -6.40 -1.06 -3.26
CA TYR A 264 -5.32 -1.87 -3.85
C TYR A 264 -4.62 -1.10 -4.97
N ARG A 265 -5.39 -0.36 -5.79
CA ARG A 265 -4.82 0.54 -6.80
C ARG A 265 -4.01 1.64 -6.14
N ALA A 266 -4.49 2.25 -5.06
CA ALA A 266 -3.74 3.26 -4.32
C ALA A 266 -2.39 2.75 -3.81
N LEU A 267 -2.34 1.52 -3.27
CA LEU A 267 -1.08 0.93 -2.78
C LEU A 267 -0.10 0.62 -3.93
N LEU A 268 -0.60 0.24 -5.11
CA LEU A 268 0.23 0.09 -6.31
C LEU A 268 0.74 1.44 -6.82
N ASP A 269 -0.12 2.47 -6.87
CA ASP A 269 0.30 3.81 -7.25
C ASP A 269 1.33 4.36 -6.24
N LEU A 270 1.15 4.12 -4.94
CA LEU A 270 2.14 4.47 -3.91
C LEU A 270 3.49 3.77 -4.17
N LYS A 271 3.47 2.45 -4.42
CA LYS A 271 4.66 1.65 -4.78
C LYS A 271 5.41 2.27 -5.96
N TYR A 272 4.72 2.50 -7.07
CA TYR A 272 5.37 2.88 -8.33
C TYR A 272 5.63 4.39 -8.46
N GLN A 273 4.78 5.24 -7.89
CA GLN A 273 4.89 6.69 -8.03
C GLN A 273 5.67 7.35 -6.88
N ARG A 274 5.66 6.77 -5.67
CA ARG A 274 6.25 7.40 -4.47
C ARG A 274 7.42 6.62 -3.87
N MET A 275 7.42 5.30 -4.03
CA MET A 275 8.46 4.42 -3.47
C MET A 275 9.38 3.80 -4.54
N CYS A 276 9.42 4.41 -5.73
CA CYS A 276 10.34 4.03 -6.82
C CYS A 276 10.28 2.55 -7.22
N GLY A 277 9.09 1.93 -7.12
CA GLY A 277 8.86 0.50 -7.40
C GLY A 277 9.14 -0.43 -6.21
N GLY A 278 9.76 0.07 -5.14
CA GLY A 278 9.81 -0.60 -3.84
C GLY A 278 8.50 -0.43 -3.07
N TYR A 279 8.24 -1.29 -2.10
CA TYR A 279 7.15 -1.13 -1.14
C TYR A 279 7.68 -1.48 0.24
N ALA A 280 8.10 -0.45 0.96
CA ALA A 280 8.68 -0.54 2.30
C ALA A 280 8.03 0.57 3.12
N ILE A 281 7.02 0.21 3.90
CA ILE A 281 6.38 1.16 4.81
C ILE A 281 7.42 1.54 5.88
N PRO A 282 7.71 2.84 6.10
CA PRO A 282 8.72 3.25 7.07
C PRO A 282 8.44 2.69 8.48
N GLU A 283 9.48 2.18 9.15
CA GLU A 283 9.37 1.51 10.45
C GLU A 283 8.59 2.32 11.49
N PHE A 284 8.89 3.61 11.64
CA PHE A 284 8.20 4.50 12.57
C PHE A 284 7.21 5.44 11.90
N GLY A 285 6.88 5.17 10.64
CA GLY A 285 6.06 6.02 9.80
C GLY A 285 4.85 5.29 9.22
N LEU A 286 4.34 5.84 8.13
CA LEU A 286 3.18 5.33 7.41
C LEU A 286 3.09 5.95 6.01
N ALA A 287 2.21 5.38 5.20
CA ALA A 287 1.65 6.10 4.06
C ALA A 287 0.22 6.56 4.36
N TYR A 288 -0.18 7.69 3.77
CA TYR A 288 -1.54 8.22 3.81
C TYR A 288 -2.12 8.21 2.40
N VAL A 289 -3.27 7.55 2.24
CA VAL A 289 -4.04 7.52 0.99
C VAL A 289 -5.29 8.36 1.18
N ARG A 290 -5.46 9.39 0.36
CA ARG A 290 -6.63 10.27 0.41
C ARG A 290 -7.68 9.88 -0.62
N ASN A 291 -8.94 10.12 -0.30
CA ASN A 291 -10.10 9.96 -1.18
C ASN A 291 -10.28 8.54 -1.75
N MET A 292 -9.76 7.50 -1.12
CA MET A 292 -10.06 6.12 -1.52
C MET A 292 -11.58 5.91 -1.57
N ARG A 293 -12.09 5.25 -2.61
CA ARG A 293 -13.51 4.91 -2.71
C ARG A 293 -13.73 3.54 -2.10
N PHE A 294 -14.51 3.51 -1.05
CA PHE A 294 -15.06 2.30 -0.44
C PHE A 294 -16.42 1.99 -1.07
N PHE A 295 -16.70 0.73 -1.35
CA PHE A 295 -17.91 0.27 -2.01
C PHE A 295 -18.73 -0.61 -1.08
N ASP A 296 -20.05 -0.41 -1.10
CA ASP A 296 -20.97 -1.22 -0.30
C ASP A 296 -21.07 -2.63 -0.92
N GLU A 297 -20.98 -3.66 -0.09
CA GLU A 297 -21.00 -5.05 -0.55
C GLU A 297 -22.35 -5.47 -1.16
N HIS A 298 -23.43 -4.82 -0.71
CA HIS A 298 -24.80 -5.12 -1.08
C HIS A 298 -25.35 -4.17 -2.15
N ASP A 299 -24.78 -2.96 -2.27
CA ASP A 299 -25.12 -1.98 -3.31
C ASP A 299 -23.85 -1.47 -4.03
N GLU A 300 -23.63 -1.93 -5.26
CA GLU A 300 -22.40 -1.57 -5.97
C GLU A 300 -22.33 -0.10 -6.38
N GLU A 301 -23.47 0.57 -6.53
CA GLU A 301 -23.53 1.99 -6.92
C GLU A 301 -23.29 2.90 -5.72
N LYS A 302 -23.52 2.39 -4.51
CA LYS A 302 -23.21 3.09 -3.28
C LYS A 302 -21.71 3.01 -3.01
N CYS A 303 -21.08 4.17 -3.09
CA CYS A 303 -19.67 4.33 -2.73
C CYS A 303 -19.50 5.50 -1.77
N ARG A 304 -18.45 5.41 -0.94
CA ARG A 304 -18.08 6.42 0.03
C ARG A 304 -16.61 6.79 -0.14
N LYS A 305 -16.30 8.08 -0.02
CA LYS A 305 -14.91 8.52 0.08
C LYS A 305 -14.40 8.30 1.51
N THR A 306 -13.25 7.67 1.59
CA THR A 306 -12.54 7.36 2.84
C THR A 306 -11.07 7.67 2.64
N ASP A 307 -10.39 8.09 3.69
CA ASP A 307 -8.94 8.14 3.72
C ASP A 307 -8.39 6.91 4.44
N MET A 308 -7.16 6.51 4.13
CA MET A 308 -6.53 5.31 4.70
C MET A 308 -5.12 5.61 5.20
N LEU A 309 -4.88 5.30 6.47
CA LEU A 309 -3.57 5.25 7.10
C LEU A 309 -3.00 3.85 6.87
N VAL A 310 -1.84 3.74 6.24
CA VAL A 310 -1.20 2.46 5.90
C VAL A 310 0.03 2.30 6.78
N SER A 311 -0.09 1.51 7.85
CA SER A 311 0.99 1.27 8.81
C SER A 311 1.04 -0.20 9.20
N ALA A 312 2.25 -0.72 9.41
CA ALA A 312 2.49 -2.12 9.74
C ALA A 312 3.07 -2.24 11.15
N CYS A 313 2.56 -3.15 11.98
CA CYS A 313 3.23 -3.52 13.25
C CYS A 313 4.37 -4.52 13.00
N TYR A 314 5.24 -4.73 13.99
CA TYR A 314 6.22 -5.82 13.95
C TYR A 314 5.52 -7.17 13.83
N CYS A 315 6.10 -8.09 13.06
CA CYS A 315 5.57 -9.41 12.78
C CYS A 315 6.30 -10.45 13.63
N LEU A 316 5.96 -10.49 14.92
CA LEU A 316 6.58 -11.36 15.94
C LEU A 316 6.50 -12.87 15.62
N ASN A 317 5.68 -13.26 14.64
CA ASN A 317 5.45 -14.64 14.23
C ASN A 317 6.07 -14.99 12.86
N GLY A 318 6.82 -14.10 12.21
CA GLY A 318 7.19 -14.28 10.80
C GLY A 318 8.46 -13.59 10.34
N SER A 319 8.60 -13.53 9.02
CA SER A 319 9.67 -12.78 8.35
C SER A 319 9.36 -11.30 8.35
N GLU A 320 10.40 -10.50 8.55
CA GLU A 320 10.27 -9.06 8.77
C GLU A 320 11.18 -8.28 7.83
N LEU A 321 10.78 -7.04 7.55
CA LEU A 321 11.60 -6.01 6.91
C LEU A 321 12.56 -5.37 7.92
N TYR A 322 12.09 -5.21 9.15
CA TYR A 322 12.81 -4.58 10.26
C TYR A 322 13.16 -5.62 11.31
N GLU A 323 14.24 -5.41 12.05
CA GLU A 323 14.61 -6.31 13.13
C GLU A 323 13.58 -6.22 14.27
N ASN A 324 13.20 -7.39 14.79
CA ASN A 324 12.34 -7.46 15.95
C ASN A 324 12.99 -6.81 17.19
N PRO A 325 12.23 -6.05 17.99
CA PRO A 325 12.72 -5.50 19.25
C PRO A 325 13.28 -6.59 20.16
N GLU A 326 14.37 -6.29 20.88
CA GLU A 326 15.06 -7.27 21.73
C GLU A 326 14.22 -7.69 22.94
N ASN A 327 13.32 -6.81 23.38
CA ASN A 327 12.52 -7.01 24.58
C ASN A 327 11.19 -6.21 24.52
N ASP A 328 10.33 -6.48 25.50
CA ASP A 328 9.00 -5.88 25.62
C ASP A 328 9.03 -4.35 25.78
N ASP A 329 10.03 -3.79 26.46
CA ASP A 329 10.14 -2.34 26.68
C ASP A 329 10.49 -1.61 25.37
N GLU A 330 11.39 -2.20 24.57
CA GLU A 330 11.71 -1.70 23.23
C GLU A 330 10.52 -1.83 22.29
N LEU A 331 9.81 -2.97 22.31
CA LEU A 331 8.59 -3.15 21.53
C LEU A 331 7.51 -2.12 21.91
N GLU A 332 7.32 -1.83 23.20
CA GLU A 332 6.39 -0.78 23.63
C GLU A 332 6.84 0.59 23.09
N LYS A 333 8.12 0.94 23.26
CA LYS A 333 8.68 2.21 22.79
C LYS A 333 8.49 2.39 21.29
N ASN A 334 8.78 1.35 20.51
CA ASN A 334 8.69 1.37 19.05
C ASN A 334 7.22 1.45 18.59
N ASN A 335 6.31 0.72 19.25
CA ASN A 335 4.87 0.85 19.01
C ASN A 335 4.36 2.25 19.37
N VAL A 336 4.83 2.86 20.46
CA VAL A 336 4.50 4.26 20.79
C VAL A 336 4.95 5.20 19.67
N ALA A 337 6.19 5.10 19.19
CA ALA A 337 6.68 5.95 18.09
C ALA A 337 5.82 5.82 16.82
N LYS A 338 5.48 4.59 16.44
CA LYS A 338 4.64 4.30 15.27
C LYS A 338 3.20 4.82 15.44
N PHE A 339 2.62 4.64 16.62
CA PHE A 339 1.25 5.08 16.90
C PHE A 339 1.15 6.59 16.98
N ARG A 340 2.18 7.27 17.52
CA ARG A 340 2.33 8.72 17.41
C ARG A 340 2.26 9.15 15.94
N ALA A 341 2.99 8.47 15.04
CA ALA A 341 3.02 8.84 13.63
C ALA A 341 1.65 8.77 12.94
N PHE A 342 0.92 7.65 13.05
CA PHE A 342 -0.37 7.54 12.35
C PHE A 342 -1.47 8.40 12.99
N ILE A 343 -1.42 8.64 14.31
CA ILE A 343 -2.35 9.58 14.97
C ILE A 343 -2.04 11.02 14.53
N SER A 344 -0.77 11.43 14.50
CA SER A 344 -0.36 12.74 14.00
C SER A 344 -0.74 12.93 12.52
N ALA A 345 -0.60 11.90 11.69
CA ALA A 345 -1.00 11.96 10.29
C ALA A 345 -2.51 12.11 10.14
N ALA A 346 -3.31 11.42 10.97
CA ALA A 346 -4.75 11.60 11.02
C ALA A 346 -5.14 13.03 11.43
N VAL A 347 -4.48 13.60 12.44
CA VAL A 347 -4.70 15.00 12.87
C VAL A 347 -4.38 15.99 11.74
N ALA A 348 -3.24 15.79 11.08
CA ALA A 348 -2.78 16.66 9.99
C ALA A 348 -3.74 16.64 8.79
N ASN A 349 -4.38 15.49 8.53
CA ASN A 349 -5.23 15.28 7.38
C ASN A 349 -6.74 15.31 7.68
N THR A 350 -7.17 15.77 8.87
CA THR A 350 -8.59 16.03 9.12
C THR A 350 -9.12 17.11 8.18
N ILE A 351 -10.42 17.07 7.88
CA ILE A 351 -11.13 18.23 7.33
C ILE A 351 -11.42 19.18 8.49
N GLY A 352 -10.85 20.38 8.44
CA GLY A 352 -11.05 21.39 9.46
C GLY A 352 -10.47 20.98 10.82
N ASP A 353 -11.19 21.31 11.88
CA ASP A 353 -10.83 21.03 13.26
C ASP A 353 -11.03 19.57 13.69
N GLY A 354 -11.49 18.68 12.79
CA GLY A 354 -11.76 17.27 13.09
C GLY A 354 -13.11 17.00 13.75
N LYS A 355 -13.99 18.01 13.86
CA LYS A 355 -15.33 17.86 14.45
C LYS A 355 -16.25 16.91 13.68
N ASN A 356 -16.07 16.80 12.35
CA ASN A 356 -16.82 15.89 11.50
C ASN A 356 -15.94 14.74 10.97
N THR A 357 -14.96 14.31 11.75
CA THR A 357 -14.02 13.23 11.39
C THR A 357 -14.22 12.02 12.30
N TYR A 358 -14.36 10.86 11.67
CA TYR A 358 -14.40 9.55 12.32
C TYR A 358 -13.08 8.83 12.04
N LEU A 359 -12.29 8.63 13.10
CA LEU A 359 -11.04 7.90 13.04
C LEU A 359 -11.27 6.43 13.42
N LEU A 360 -11.18 5.53 12.45
CA LEU A 360 -11.41 4.10 12.61
C LEU A 360 -10.08 3.39 12.84
N LEU A 361 -9.85 3.03 14.11
CA LEU A 361 -8.72 2.27 14.62
C LEU A 361 -9.14 0.83 14.88
N GLY A 362 -8.24 0.05 15.48
CA GLY A 362 -8.55 -1.29 15.95
C GLY A 362 -7.29 -2.01 16.44
N PRO A 363 -7.40 -3.33 16.68
CA PRO A 363 -6.33 -4.11 17.28
C PRO A 363 -5.24 -4.51 16.26
N ILE A 364 -4.55 -3.50 15.71
CA ILE A 364 -3.47 -3.64 14.74
C ILE A 364 -2.38 -4.60 15.25
N GLY A 365 -1.90 -5.49 14.37
CA GLY A 365 -0.81 -6.42 14.68
C GLY A 365 -1.17 -7.61 15.59
N THR A 366 -2.41 -7.69 16.10
CA THR A 366 -2.83 -8.74 17.06
C THR A 366 -3.36 -10.04 16.44
N GLY A 367 -3.28 -10.14 15.12
CA GLY A 367 -3.65 -11.34 14.35
C GLY A 367 -2.42 -12.11 13.91
N ALA A 368 -2.22 -12.18 12.59
CA ALA A 368 -1.09 -12.90 11.99
C ALA A 368 0.28 -12.49 12.55
N PHE A 369 0.43 -11.22 12.96
CA PHE A 369 1.69 -10.65 13.45
C PHE A 369 1.98 -10.96 14.93
N GLY A 370 1.04 -11.55 15.68
CA GLY A 370 1.31 -12.09 17.00
C GLY A 370 1.48 -11.08 18.14
N ASN A 371 1.15 -9.80 17.93
CA ASN A 371 1.24 -8.82 19.02
C ASN A 371 0.17 -9.10 20.09
N ASP A 372 0.53 -8.91 21.34
CA ASP A 372 -0.39 -9.05 22.48
C ASP A 372 -1.44 -7.93 22.50
N VAL A 373 -2.72 -8.30 22.63
CA VAL A 373 -3.85 -7.36 22.57
C VAL A 373 -3.82 -6.37 23.73
N ASP A 374 -3.50 -6.81 24.95
CA ASP A 374 -3.41 -5.94 26.12
C ASP A 374 -2.27 -4.91 25.96
N LYS A 375 -1.11 -5.32 25.42
CA LYS A 375 0.01 -4.41 25.13
C LYS A 375 -0.39 -3.36 24.09
N ILE A 376 -1.00 -3.77 22.98
CA ILE A 376 -1.45 -2.84 21.93
C ILE A 376 -2.51 -1.85 22.47
N ALA A 377 -3.48 -2.33 23.26
CA ALA A 377 -4.49 -1.47 23.89
C ALA A 377 -3.85 -0.44 24.85
N LYS A 378 -2.85 -0.83 25.64
CA LYS A 378 -2.10 0.09 26.51
C LYS A 378 -1.34 1.15 25.71
N VAL A 379 -0.74 0.79 24.57
CA VAL A 379 -0.06 1.75 23.70
C VAL A 379 -1.06 2.76 23.14
N PHE A 380 -2.22 2.32 22.63
CA PHE A 380 -3.28 3.24 22.20
C PHE A 380 -3.73 4.17 23.33
N LYS A 381 -3.98 3.62 24.53
CA LYS A 381 -4.33 4.43 25.71
C LYS A 381 -3.30 5.51 25.95
N LYS A 382 -2.02 5.13 25.95
CA LYS A 382 -0.89 6.04 26.20
C LYS A 382 -0.87 7.15 25.14
N VAL A 383 -0.86 6.79 23.86
CA VAL A 383 -0.76 7.75 22.73
C VAL A 383 -1.97 8.69 22.65
N LEU A 384 -3.19 8.18 22.76
CA LEU A 384 -4.41 9.01 22.72
C LEU A 384 -4.52 10.00 23.89
N ASN A 385 -3.79 9.76 24.99
CA ASN A 385 -3.70 10.65 26.15
C ASN A 385 -2.47 11.57 26.13
N MET A 386 -1.59 11.47 25.13
CA MET A 386 -0.43 12.35 25.02
C MET A 386 -0.84 13.75 24.56
N ASN A 387 -0.09 14.76 25.02
CA ASN A 387 -0.09 16.07 24.40
C ASN A 387 1.00 16.06 23.31
N MET A 388 0.59 16.08 22.04
CA MET A 388 1.48 16.06 20.88
C MET A 388 0.93 16.99 19.81
N MET A 389 1.69 17.24 18.75
CA MET A 389 1.29 18.17 17.68
C MET A 389 0.94 19.58 18.20
N GLY A 390 1.45 19.96 19.38
CA GLY A 390 1.13 21.23 20.05
C GLY A 390 -0.25 21.28 20.75
N SER A 391 -0.91 20.15 20.98
CA SER A 391 -2.23 20.11 21.65
C SER A 391 -2.17 20.62 23.10
N ASN A 392 -3.22 21.31 23.54
CA ASN A 392 -3.38 21.81 24.92
C ASN A 392 -3.90 20.73 25.91
N GLY A 393 -4.09 19.51 25.43
CA GLY A 393 -4.61 18.36 26.18
C GLY A 393 -4.44 17.08 25.37
N PRO A 394 -5.07 15.97 25.81
CA PRO A 394 -5.03 14.69 25.12
C PRO A 394 -5.29 14.83 23.61
N ILE A 395 -4.41 14.26 22.78
CA ILE A 395 -4.51 14.36 21.32
C ILE A 395 -5.81 13.81 20.76
N ARG A 396 -6.50 12.91 21.48
CA ARG A 396 -7.84 12.44 21.09
C ARG A 396 -8.85 13.57 20.88
N TYR A 397 -8.69 14.72 21.54
CA TYR A 397 -9.57 15.89 21.37
C TYR A 397 -9.37 16.62 20.04
N ALA A 398 -8.43 16.15 19.21
CA ALA A 398 -8.33 16.55 17.81
C ALA A 398 -9.40 15.89 16.91
N PHE A 399 -10.17 14.92 17.43
CA PHE A 399 -11.23 14.20 16.73
C PHE A 399 -12.52 14.25 17.55
N GLU A 400 -13.67 14.32 16.89
CA GLU A 400 -14.95 14.13 17.58
C GLU A 400 -15.18 12.65 17.90
N HIS A 401 -14.93 11.77 16.92
CA HIS A 401 -15.25 10.35 17.01
C HIS A 401 -14.03 9.47 16.71
N ILE A 402 -13.74 8.54 17.62
CA ILE A 402 -12.70 7.52 17.47
C ILE A 402 -13.35 6.16 17.67
N TRP A 403 -13.33 5.33 16.63
CA TRP A 403 -13.95 4.01 16.65
C TRP A 403 -12.87 2.94 16.69
N PHE A 404 -12.91 2.04 17.66
CA PHE A 404 -12.15 0.79 17.62
C PHE A 404 -13.02 -0.28 16.98
N VAL A 405 -12.67 -0.65 15.75
CA VAL A 405 -13.43 -1.61 14.94
C VAL A 405 -12.73 -2.96 14.97
N SER A 406 -13.47 -4.02 15.32
CA SER A 406 -12.97 -5.39 15.29
C SER A 406 -14.11 -6.37 15.07
N ILE A 407 -13.89 -7.42 14.27
CA ILE A 407 -14.82 -8.56 14.19
C ILE A 407 -14.77 -9.42 15.45
N ASP A 408 -13.68 -9.34 16.22
CA ASP A 408 -13.43 -10.10 17.43
C ASP A 408 -13.89 -9.30 18.65
N GLY A 409 -15.13 -9.52 19.12
CA GLY A 409 -15.70 -8.78 20.26
C GLY A 409 -14.82 -8.79 21.51
N TRP A 410 -14.15 -9.91 21.79
CA TRP A 410 -13.24 -10.04 22.94
C TRP A 410 -12.03 -9.09 22.87
N LYS A 411 -11.56 -8.71 21.68
CA LYS A 411 -10.49 -7.70 21.54
C LYS A 411 -11.00 -6.32 21.90
N ASN A 412 -12.23 -6.00 21.49
CA ASN A 412 -12.89 -4.76 21.89
C ASN A 412 -13.10 -4.72 23.42
N ASP A 413 -13.48 -5.83 24.05
CA ASP A 413 -13.61 -5.91 25.51
C ASP A 413 -12.28 -5.58 26.24
N ILE A 414 -11.15 -6.08 25.72
CA ILE A 414 -9.82 -5.75 26.25
C ILE A 414 -9.50 -4.28 26.05
N PHE A 415 -9.75 -3.73 24.86
CA PHE A 415 -9.52 -2.31 24.62
C PHE A 415 -10.38 -1.45 25.54
N GLN A 416 -11.66 -1.78 25.72
CA GLN A 416 -12.60 -1.07 26.59
C GLN A 416 -12.14 -1.08 28.06
N LYS A 417 -11.52 -2.17 28.54
CA LYS A 417 -10.91 -2.24 29.87
C LYS A 417 -9.79 -1.20 30.06
N TYR A 418 -8.97 -0.95 29.03
CA TYR A 418 -7.86 0.01 29.12
C TYR A 418 -8.29 1.44 28.82
N ILE A 419 -9.20 1.59 27.87
CA ILE A 419 -9.69 2.84 27.29
C ILE A 419 -11.22 2.80 27.44
N PRO A 420 -11.77 3.10 28.63
CA PRO A 420 -13.22 3.06 28.83
C PRO A 420 -13.90 4.07 27.90
N HIS A 421 -15.21 3.92 27.69
CA HIS A 421 -15.99 4.98 27.07
C HIS A 421 -15.78 6.27 27.85
N ILE A 422 -15.29 7.30 27.16
CA ILE A 422 -15.12 8.63 27.72
C ILE A 422 -16.34 9.41 27.21
N GLU A 423 -17.37 9.50 28.06
CA GLU A 423 -18.41 10.51 27.86
C GLU A 423 -17.80 11.91 28.09
N PRO A 424 -18.28 12.95 27.39
CA PRO A 424 -17.82 14.32 27.63
C PRO A 424 -17.97 14.66 29.12
N SER A 425 -16.90 15.14 29.74
CA SER A 425 -16.99 15.66 31.11
C SER A 425 -17.94 16.86 31.10
N LYS A 426 -18.91 16.87 32.02
CA LYS A 426 -19.87 17.99 32.16
C LYS A 426 -19.20 19.31 32.55
N ASP A 427 -17.92 19.26 32.94
CA ASP A 427 -17.16 20.40 33.46
C ASP A 427 -16.30 21.12 32.40
N GLU A 428 -16.24 20.63 31.14
CA GLU A 428 -15.44 21.23 30.05
C GLU A 428 -16.28 22.00 29.01
N VAL A 429 -17.60 22.19 29.25
CA VAL A 429 -18.54 22.88 28.33
C VAL A 429 -18.96 24.28 28.84
N ASN A 430 -18.20 24.89 29.76
CA ASN A 430 -18.45 26.28 30.21
C ASN A 430 -17.36 27.24 29.76
#